data_AF-A0A7Y3DZP8-F1
#
_entry.id   AF-A0A7Y3DZP8-F1
#
_cell.length_a   1.000
_cell.length_b   1.000
_cell.length_c   1.000
_cell.angle_alpha   90.00
_cell.angle_beta   90.00
_cell.angle_gamma   90.00
#
_symmetry.space_group_name_H-M   'P 1'
#
loop_
_entity.id
_entity.type
_entity.pdbx_description
1 polymer ?
#
loop_
_entity_poly.entity_id
_entity_poly.type
_entity_poly.pdbx_seq_one_letter_code
_entity_poly.pdbx_strand_id
1 'polypeptide(L)'
;MTTFIEDVLKDLHKSGIPIEDRLFVVPSKRAAIFIKYHLAKVLEHTSFVPRIISIEDFVKDLSGLKLISSTEQLFTFYSSYKKITPSDKLESFDSFSKWAGILLQDFNEIDRHLVDENSIFDYLGAIKETEHWSLNPNKSEFVQNYLSFWTNLKNYYKAYTDDLLSAGIGYQGLIYKLAVEHVETYIELNQEQQHIFLGFNALNKAESYIIQALLQANLAEIYWDIDKCFIEDPLHDAGLFIRTYKNNWSFFKSNAFDWITSHYTQKKSIQVIGVPKHVGQAKYIGHL
;
A
#
# COMPACT_ATOMS: atom_id res chain seq x y z
N MET A 1 -30.56 3.28 3.97
CA MET A 1 -29.28 4.00 3.83
C MET A 1 -28.58 3.34 2.67
N THR A 2 -28.23 4.11 1.63
CA THR A 2 -27.41 3.59 0.54
C THR A 2 -25.99 3.38 1.06
N THR A 3 -25.33 2.34 0.58
CA THR A 3 -23.91 2.13 0.92
C THR A 3 -23.03 3.08 0.11
N PHE A 4 -21.82 3.39 0.60
CA PHE A 4 -20.85 4.18 -0.15
C PHE A 4 -20.64 3.65 -1.59
N ILE A 5 -20.49 2.32 -1.74
CA ILE A 5 -20.35 1.68 -3.06
C ILE A 5 -21.56 1.95 -3.95
N GLU A 6 -22.79 1.87 -3.41
CA GLU A 6 -24.00 2.16 -4.19
C GLU A 6 -24.09 3.63 -4.62
N ASP A 7 -23.68 4.56 -3.76
CA ASP A 7 -23.66 5.99 -4.11
C ASP A 7 -22.68 6.26 -5.25
N VAL A 8 -21.48 5.65 -5.20
CA VAL A 8 -20.48 5.76 -6.27
C VAL A 8 -20.97 5.15 -7.59
N LEU A 9 -21.55 3.95 -7.55
CA LEU A 9 -22.05 3.31 -8.76
C LEU A 9 -23.18 4.13 -9.41
N LYS A 10 -24.04 4.78 -8.62
CA LYS A 10 -25.08 5.69 -9.14
C LYS A 10 -24.50 6.96 -9.74
N ASP A 11 -23.43 7.50 -9.16
CA ASP A 11 -22.73 8.67 -9.70
C ASP A 11 -22.05 8.35 -11.04
N LEU A 12 -21.31 7.24 -11.10
CA LEU A 12 -20.70 6.75 -12.32
C LEU A 12 -21.72 6.49 -13.42
N HIS A 13 -22.90 5.96 -13.08
CA HIS A 13 -23.99 5.76 -14.04
C HIS A 13 -24.50 7.09 -14.63
N LYS A 14 -24.55 8.17 -13.83
CA LYS A 14 -24.96 9.50 -14.29
C LYS A 14 -23.92 10.19 -15.18
N SER A 15 -22.63 9.84 -15.04
CA SER A 15 -21.55 10.45 -15.82
C SER A 15 -21.64 10.17 -17.33
N GLY A 16 -22.44 9.19 -17.76
CA GLY A 16 -22.66 8.84 -19.17
C GLY A 16 -21.54 8.03 -19.83
N ILE A 17 -20.43 7.77 -19.13
CA ILE A 17 -19.38 6.86 -19.58
C ILE A 17 -19.76 5.42 -19.20
N PRO A 18 -19.72 4.46 -20.15
CA PRO A 18 -19.99 3.06 -19.87
C PRO A 18 -19.11 2.55 -18.72
N ILE A 19 -19.72 1.85 -17.77
CA ILE A 19 -19.01 1.40 -16.58
C ILE A 19 -18.04 0.27 -16.91
N GLU A 20 -18.37 -0.53 -17.92
CA GLU A 20 -17.61 -1.66 -18.46
C GLU A 20 -16.22 -1.29 -18.98
N ASP A 21 -16.05 -0.07 -19.48
CA ASP A 21 -14.79 0.42 -20.05
C ASP A 21 -13.82 0.96 -18.97
N ARG A 22 -14.28 1.05 -17.72
CA ARG A 22 -13.52 1.58 -16.59
C ARG A 22 -12.78 0.47 -15.82
N LEU A 23 -11.57 0.79 -15.36
CA LEU A 23 -10.76 -0.06 -14.49
C LEU A 23 -10.93 0.38 -13.04
N PHE A 24 -11.58 -0.44 -12.23
CA PHE A 24 -11.71 -0.18 -10.79
C PHE A 24 -10.48 -0.71 -10.07
N VAL A 25 -9.83 0.17 -9.31
CA VAL A 25 -8.72 -0.17 -8.42
C VAL A 25 -9.20 0.00 -6.98
N VAL A 26 -9.13 -1.07 -6.19
CA VAL A 26 -9.68 -1.14 -4.83
C VAL A 26 -8.63 -1.54 -3.80
N PRO A 27 -8.81 -1.23 -2.51
CA PRO A 27 -7.82 -1.55 -1.47
C PRO A 27 -7.62 -3.06 -1.26
N SER A 28 -8.57 -3.91 -1.66
CA SER A 28 -8.46 -5.35 -1.45
C SER A 28 -9.31 -6.18 -2.42
N LYS A 29 -8.93 -7.44 -2.61
CA LYS A 29 -9.75 -8.43 -3.35
C LYS A 29 -11.14 -8.61 -2.75
N ARG A 30 -11.29 -8.42 -1.44
CA ARG A 30 -12.60 -8.44 -0.76
C ARG A 30 -13.49 -7.29 -1.23
N ALA A 31 -12.95 -6.07 -1.32
CA ALA A 31 -13.69 -4.92 -1.83
C ALA A 31 -14.17 -5.13 -3.26
N ALA A 32 -13.37 -5.79 -4.11
CA ALA A 32 -13.76 -6.13 -5.47
C ALA A 32 -15.02 -7.02 -5.53
N ILE A 33 -15.15 -7.98 -4.60
CA ILE A 33 -16.34 -8.84 -4.50
C ILE A 33 -17.58 -8.01 -4.13
N PHE A 34 -17.45 -7.09 -3.18
CA PHE A 34 -18.56 -6.21 -2.78
C PHE A 34 -19.01 -5.30 -3.93
N ILE A 35 -18.08 -4.71 -4.69
CA ILE A 35 -18.44 -3.91 -5.87
C ILE A 35 -19.23 -4.75 -6.87
N LYS A 36 -18.78 -5.97 -7.20
CA LYS A 36 -19.50 -6.86 -8.13
C LYS A 36 -20.92 -7.17 -7.64
N TYR A 37 -21.07 -7.41 -6.33
CA TYR A 37 -22.37 -7.67 -5.71
C TYR A 37 -23.32 -6.46 -5.82
N HIS A 38 -22.85 -5.24 -5.53
CA HIS A 38 -23.67 -4.05 -5.62
C HIS A 38 -23.93 -3.62 -7.07
N LEU A 39 -22.95 -3.80 -7.97
CA LEU A 39 -23.09 -3.52 -9.40
C LEU A 39 -24.26 -4.31 -10.00
N ALA A 40 -24.35 -5.60 -9.70
CA ALA A 40 -25.44 -6.46 -10.17
C ALA A 40 -26.85 -5.98 -9.74
N LYS A 41 -26.95 -5.14 -8.70
CA LYS A 41 -28.22 -4.56 -8.23
C LYS A 41 -28.56 -3.21 -8.86
N VAL A 42 -27.55 -2.49 -9.35
CA VAL A 42 -27.69 -1.14 -9.91
C VAL A 42 -27.83 -1.18 -11.44
N LEU A 43 -27.30 -2.21 -12.09
CA LEU A 43 -27.43 -2.37 -13.54
C LEU A 43 -28.88 -2.63 -13.96
N GLU A 44 -29.40 -1.76 -14.83
CA GLU A 44 -30.76 -1.86 -15.39
C GLU A 44 -30.84 -2.83 -16.59
N HIS A 45 -29.69 -3.10 -17.22
CA HIS A 45 -29.55 -3.95 -18.40
C HIS A 45 -28.40 -4.94 -18.23
N THR A 46 -28.44 -6.05 -18.96
CA THR A 46 -27.34 -7.00 -19.04
C THR A 46 -26.12 -6.34 -19.66
N SER A 47 -25.03 -6.23 -18.90
CA SER A 47 -23.74 -5.70 -19.35
C SER A 47 -22.59 -6.58 -18.88
N PHE A 48 -21.39 -6.32 -19.41
CA PHE A 48 -20.17 -6.93 -18.90
C PHE A 48 -19.75 -6.28 -17.59
N VAL A 49 -19.26 -7.10 -16.67
CA VAL A 49 -18.68 -6.60 -15.42
C VAL A 49 -17.36 -5.90 -15.76
N PRO A 50 -17.12 -4.66 -15.29
CA PRO A 50 -15.86 -3.99 -15.51
C PRO A 50 -14.70 -4.73 -14.89
N ARG A 51 -13.51 -4.41 -15.34
CA ARG A 51 -12.29 -4.93 -14.71
C ARG A 51 -12.15 -4.30 -13.33
N ILE A 52 -12.15 -5.13 -12.28
CA ILE A 52 -12.00 -4.70 -10.89
C ILE A 52 -10.83 -5.47 -10.28
N ILE A 53 -9.76 -4.75 -9.92
CA ILE A 53 -8.52 -5.32 -9.39
C ILE A 53 -8.13 -4.65 -8.07
N SER A 54 -7.36 -5.36 -7.26
CA SER A 54 -6.78 -4.76 -6.05
C SER A 54 -5.63 -3.83 -6.40
N ILE A 55 -5.31 -2.88 -5.51
CA ILE A 55 -4.13 -2.03 -5.65
C ILE A 55 -2.84 -2.86 -5.76
N GLU A 56 -2.75 -3.99 -5.03
CA GLU A 56 -1.62 -4.91 -5.11
C GLU A 56 -1.48 -5.54 -6.50
N ASP A 57 -2.58 -5.95 -7.13
CA ASP A 57 -2.55 -6.48 -8.49
C ASP A 57 -2.24 -5.37 -9.51
N PHE A 58 -2.73 -4.15 -9.28
CA PHE A 58 -2.46 -3.01 -10.15
C PHE A 58 -0.97 -2.61 -10.14
N VAL A 59 -0.34 -2.50 -8.96
CA VAL A 59 1.09 -2.17 -8.90
C VAL A 59 1.97 -3.30 -9.43
N LYS A 60 1.54 -4.55 -9.32
CA LYS A 60 2.23 -5.67 -9.99
C LYS A 60 2.19 -5.52 -11.50
N ASP A 61 1.02 -5.23 -12.06
CA ASP A 61 0.86 -5.00 -13.50
C ASP A 61 1.73 -3.82 -13.98
N LEU A 62 1.77 -2.72 -13.21
CA LEU A 62 2.63 -1.55 -13.50
C LEU A 62 4.13 -1.88 -13.45
N SER A 63 4.56 -2.59 -12.40
CA SER A 63 5.98 -2.93 -12.20
C SER A 63 6.49 -3.96 -13.21
N GLY A 64 5.62 -4.85 -13.69
CA GLY A 64 6.00 -6.03 -14.48
C GLY A 64 6.66 -7.15 -13.66
N LEU A 65 6.77 -7.01 -12.33
CA LEU A 65 7.39 -8.01 -11.45
C LEU A 65 6.37 -8.99 -10.88
N LYS A 66 6.85 -10.20 -10.59
CA LYS A 66 6.09 -11.19 -9.82
C LYS A 66 6.43 -11.11 -8.34
N LEU A 67 5.41 -11.25 -7.49
CA LEU A 67 5.60 -11.26 -6.04
C LEU A 67 6.34 -12.54 -5.61
N ILE A 68 7.46 -12.38 -4.91
CA ILE A 68 8.22 -13.49 -4.30
C ILE A 68 7.67 -13.84 -2.90
N SER A 69 7.60 -15.12 -2.56
CA SER A 69 7.15 -15.55 -1.23
C SER A 69 8.16 -15.20 -0.13
N SER A 70 7.71 -15.08 1.12
CA SER A 70 8.60 -14.78 2.25
C SER A 70 9.74 -15.79 2.43
N THR A 71 9.47 -17.07 2.13
CA THR A 71 10.48 -18.14 2.21
C THR A 71 11.53 -17.96 1.12
N GLU A 72 11.11 -17.72 -0.11
CA GLU A 72 12.04 -17.48 -1.22
C GLU A 72 12.84 -16.19 -1.01
N GLN A 73 12.24 -15.12 -0.48
CA GLN A 73 12.94 -13.88 -0.13
C GLN A 73 14.12 -14.16 0.80
N LEU A 74 13.93 -14.98 1.83
CA LEU A 74 14.98 -15.31 2.79
C LEU A 74 16.14 -16.08 2.14
N PHE A 75 15.85 -17.05 1.26
CA PHE A 75 16.89 -17.80 0.55
C PHE A 75 17.62 -16.97 -0.51
N THR A 76 16.89 -16.13 -1.25
CA THR A 76 17.46 -15.20 -2.22
C THR A 76 18.37 -14.21 -1.49
N PHE A 77 17.89 -13.64 -0.38
CA PHE A 77 18.70 -12.70 0.40
C PHE A 77 19.93 -13.35 1.00
N TYR A 78 19.84 -14.59 1.50
CA TYR A 78 21.02 -15.33 1.95
C TYR A 78 22.04 -15.55 0.82
N SER A 79 21.55 -15.73 -0.40
CA SER A 79 22.42 -15.86 -1.58
C SER A 79 23.12 -14.55 -1.91
N SER A 80 22.44 -13.41 -1.82
CA SER A 80 23.03 -12.07 -1.99
C SER A 80 24.02 -11.75 -0.87
N TYR A 81 23.68 -12.09 0.38
CA TYR A 81 24.55 -11.96 1.55
C TYR A 81 25.88 -12.71 1.34
N LYS A 82 25.84 -13.97 0.90
CA LYS A 82 27.04 -14.77 0.59
C LYS A 82 27.96 -14.16 -0.47
N LYS A 83 27.43 -13.36 -1.40
CA LYS A 83 28.24 -12.70 -2.44
C LYS A 83 29.06 -11.54 -1.88
N ILE A 84 28.56 -10.88 -0.85
CA ILE A 84 29.13 -9.66 -0.29
C ILE A 84 29.98 -9.95 0.97
N THR A 85 29.57 -10.93 1.77
CA THR A 85 30.25 -11.25 3.04
C THR A 85 31.48 -12.14 2.82
N PRO A 86 32.65 -11.78 3.37
CA PRO A 86 33.83 -12.64 3.37
C PRO A 86 33.56 -14.02 3.99
N SER A 87 34.22 -15.06 3.48
CA SER A 87 33.98 -16.45 3.88
C SER A 87 34.25 -16.73 5.37
N ASP A 88 35.19 -16.02 5.97
CA ASP A 88 35.53 -16.08 7.40
C ASP A 88 34.48 -15.42 8.31
N LYS A 89 33.63 -14.54 7.75
CA LYS A 89 32.56 -13.82 8.46
C LYS A 89 31.17 -14.30 8.10
N LEU A 90 31.08 -15.33 7.26
CA LEU A 90 29.82 -15.81 6.74
C LEU A 90 29.06 -16.59 7.81
N GLU A 91 27.86 -16.11 8.15
CA GLU A 91 26.98 -16.81 9.07
C GLU A 91 26.30 -18.04 8.42
N SER A 92 26.05 -19.06 9.23
CA SER A 92 25.18 -20.17 8.84
C SER A 92 23.76 -19.65 8.55
N PHE A 93 23.02 -20.37 7.71
CA PHE A 93 21.64 -20.01 7.40
C PHE A 93 20.76 -19.93 8.66
N ASP A 94 20.95 -20.82 9.64
CA ASP A 94 20.20 -20.81 10.90
C ASP A 94 20.42 -19.48 11.66
N SER A 95 21.68 -19.05 11.80
CA SER A 95 22.02 -17.76 12.44
C SER A 95 21.46 -16.57 11.67
N PHE A 96 21.69 -16.55 10.35
CA PHE A 96 21.22 -15.50 9.44
C PHE A 96 19.69 -15.32 9.49
N SER A 97 18.94 -16.43 9.46
CA SER A 97 17.48 -16.41 9.41
C SER A 97 16.82 -15.74 10.60
N LYS A 98 17.50 -15.69 11.75
CA LYS A 98 16.99 -15.09 12.99
C LYS A 98 16.86 -13.57 12.91
N TRP A 99 17.68 -12.91 12.10
CA TRP A 99 17.67 -11.45 11.96
C TRP A 99 17.26 -10.97 10.56
N ALA A 100 17.53 -11.76 9.52
CA ALA A 100 17.30 -11.35 8.13
C ALA A 100 15.84 -11.02 7.82
N GLY A 101 14.88 -11.68 8.47
CA GLY A 101 13.46 -11.39 8.29
C GLY A 101 13.07 -9.97 8.70
N ILE A 102 13.67 -9.44 9.78
CA ILE A 102 13.43 -8.06 10.23
C ILE A 102 13.99 -7.09 9.19
N LEU A 103 15.21 -7.34 8.71
CA LEU A 103 15.82 -6.48 7.71
C LEU A 103 15.07 -6.48 6.37
N LEU A 104 14.56 -7.62 5.94
CA LEU A 104 13.70 -7.71 4.75
C LEU A 104 12.41 -6.89 4.91
N GLN A 105 11.84 -6.86 6.11
CA GLN A 105 10.71 -5.99 6.43
C GLN A 105 11.11 -4.51 6.37
N ASP A 106 12.28 -4.14 6.88
CA ASP A 106 12.78 -2.77 6.79
C ASP A 106 12.97 -2.33 5.32
N PHE A 107 13.56 -3.19 4.48
CA PHE A 107 13.66 -2.93 3.03
C PHE A 107 12.28 -2.75 2.39
N ASN A 108 11.31 -3.58 2.77
CA ASN A 108 9.94 -3.47 2.30
C ASN A 108 9.32 -2.11 2.67
N GLU A 109 9.51 -1.63 3.89
CA GLU A 109 8.98 -0.33 4.33
C GLU A 109 9.68 0.85 3.66
N ILE A 110 11.01 0.80 3.54
CA ILE A 110 11.82 1.82 2.86
C ILE A 110 11.30 2.04 1.43
N ASP A 111 11.15 0.95 0.67
CA ASP A 111 10.72 1.03 -0.72
C ASP A 111 9.24 1.40 -0.87
N ARG A 112 8.36 0.80 -0.05
CA ARG A 112 6.92 1.10 -0.09
C ARG A 112 6.63 2.57 0.23
N HIS A 113 7.47 3.18 1.07
CA HIS A 113 7.38 4.59 1.43
C HIS A 113 8.35 5.49 0.64
N LEU A 114 8.96 5.00 -0.43
CA LEU A 114 9.87 5.76 -1.30
C LEU A 114 10.91 6.58 -0.49
N VAL A 115 11.43 5.98 0.58
CA VAL A 115 12.46 6.59 1.41
C VAL A 115 13.78 6.47 0.67
N ASP A 116 14.59 7.54 0.66
CA ASP A 116 15.94 7.48 0.09
C ASP A 116 16.79 6.47 0.89
N GLU A 117 16.99 5.31 0.29
CA GLU A 117 17.71 4.18 0.88
C GLU A 117 19.14 4.59 1.29
N ASN A 118 19.79 5.47 0.54
CA ASN A 118 21.17 5.84 0.82
C ASN A 118 21.26 6.67 2.11
N SER A 119 20.40 7.69 2.23
CA SER A 119 20.35 8.54 3.41
C SER A 119 19.95 7.78 4.66
N ILE A 120 18.94 6.89 4.59
CA ILE A 120 18.50 6.14 5.78
C ILE A 120 19.55 5.12 6.22
N PHE A 121 20.21 4.43 5.30
CA PHE A 121 21.27 3.49 5.65
C PHE A 121 22.52 4.19 6.21
N ASP A 122 22.91 5.35 5.68
CA ASP A 122 24.00 6.16 6.27
C ASP A 122 23.66 6.61 7.69
N TYR A 123 22.43 7.09 7.89
CA TYR A 123 21.96 7.52 9.20
C TYR A 123 21.95 6.39 10.22
N LEU A 124 21.44 5.21 9.85
CA LEU A 124 21.45 4.02 10.69
C LEU A 124 22.88 3.58 11.01
N GLY A 125 23.78 3.58 10.02
CA GLY A 125 25.20 3.28 10.23
C GLY A 125 25.85 4.23 11.24
N ALA A 126 25.62 5.54 11.11
CA ALA A 126 26.15 6.56 12.01
C ALA A 126 25.62 6.42 13.45
N ILE A 127 24.32 6.11 13.62
CA ILE A 127 23.74 5.83 14.95
C ILE A 127 24.44 4.61 15.57
N LYS A 128 24.56 3.51 14.84
CA LYS A 128 25.17 2.28 15.37
C LYS A 128 26.65 2.43 15.68
N GLU A 129 27.36 3.23 14.89
CA GLU A 129 28.74 3.60 15.20
C GLU A 129 28.84 4.41 16.50
N THR A 130 27.92 5.35 16.71
CA THR A 130 27.85 6.17 17.92
C THR A 130 27.47 5.36 19.16
N GLU A 131 26.49 4.44 19.06
CA GLU A 131 26.09 3.54 20.16
C GLU A 131 27.25 2.65 20.63
N HIS A 132 28.10 2.22 19.69
CA HIS A 132 29.29 1.42 19.96
C HIS A 132 30.59 2.25 20.01
N TRP A 133 30.46 3.56 20.20
CA TRP A 133 31.60 4.44 20.46
C TRP A 133 32.18 4.15 21.84
N SER A 134 33.12 3.22 21.90
CA SER A 134 33.94 3.01 23.09
C SER A 134 35.20 3.86 23.03
N LEU A 135 35.52 4.58 24.11
CA LEU A 135 36.86 5.17 24.35
C LEU A 135 37.96 4.11 24.50
N ASN A 136 37.61 2.82 24.43
CA ASN A 136 38.51 1.69 24.51
C ASN A 136 39.05 1.38 23.10
N PRO A 137 40.38 1.39 22.88
CA PRO A 137 40.98 1.18 21.55
C PRO A 137 40.78 -0.23 21.00
N ASN A 138 40.47 -1.21 21.86
CA ASN A 138 40.27 -2.61 21.46
C ASN A 138 38.77 -2.95 21.41
N LYS A 139 38.12 -2.70 20.26
CA LYS A 139 36.78 -3.23 19.97
C LYS A 139 36.85 -4.75 19.89
N SER A 140 35.95 -5.47 20.56
CA SER A 140 35.86 -6.93 20.43
C SER A 140 35.52 -7.34 19.00
N GLU A 141 35.89 -8.55 18.60
CA GLU A 141 35.57 -9.11 17.28
C GLU A 141 34.06 -9.06 16.99
N PHE A 142 33.24 -9.30 18.00
CA PHE A 142 31.78 -9.16 17.92
C PHE A 142 31.34 -7.73 17.51
N VAL A 143 31.90 -6.71 18.16
CA VAL A 143 31.57 -5.30 17.85
C VAL A 143 32.07 -4.93 16.45
N GLN A 144 33.24 -5.44 16.04
CA GLN A 144 33.76 -5.18 14.70
C GLN A 144 32.90 -5.83 13.61
N ASN A 145 32.45 -7.08 13.81
CA ASN A 145 31.57 -7.77 12.87
C ASN A 145 30.20 -7.11 12.80
N TYR A 146 29.65 -6.67 13.94
CA TYR A 146 28.41 -5.91 13.99
C TYR A 146 28.50 -4.59 13.23
N LEU A 147 29.54 -3.78 13.47
CA LEU A 147 29.74 -2.53 12.73
C LEU A 147 29.96 -2.79 11.23
N SER A 148 30.75 -3.82 10.89
CA SER A 148 30.99 -4.22 9.51
C SER A 148 29.70 -4.62 8.79
N PHE A 149 28.73 -5.21 9.48
CA PHE A 149 27.42 -5.50 8.91
C PHE A 149 26.67 -4.22 8.54
N TRP A 150 26.57 -3.26 9.45
CA TRP A 150 25.87 -1.99 9.21
C TRP A 150 26.53 -1.15 8.12
N THR A 151 27.87 -1.14 8.03
CA THR A 151 28.59 -0.48 6.93
C THR A 151 28.30 -1.11 5.57
N ASN A 152 27.99 -2.41 5.53
CA ASN A 152 27.67 -3.14 4.30
C ASN A 152 26.17 -3.19 3.97
N LEU A 153 25.32 -2.57 4.78
CA LEU A 153 23.86 -2.63 4.60
C LEU A 153 23.40 -2.21 3.20
N LYS A 154 24.01 -1.13 2.69
CA LYS A 154 23.79 -0.63 1.32
C LYS A 154 24.13 -1.67 0.26
N ASN A 155 25.25 -2.36 0.43
CA ASN A 155 25.72 -3.38 -0.50
C ASN A 155 24.80 -4.60 -0.48
N TYR A 156 24.31 -4.99 0.70
CA TYR A 156 23.34 -6.07 0.84
C TYR A 156 22.00 -5.73 0.18
N TYR A 157 21.45 -4.55 0.45
CA TYR A 157 20.23 -4.07 -0.22
C TYR A 157 20.39 -4.06 -1.74
N LYS A 158 21.47 -3.44 -2.24
CA LYS A 158 21.74 -3.37 -3.68
C LYS A 158 21.85 -4.75 -4.32
N ALA A 159 22.68 -5.63 -3.77
CA ALA A 159 22.87 -6.97 -4.32
C ALA A 159 21.57 -7.79 -4.30
N TYR A 160 20.77 -7.65 -3.25
CA TYR A 160 19.47 -8.30 -3.15
C TYR A 160 18.47 -7.78 -4.19
N THR A 161 18.35 -6.46 -4.33
CA THR A 161 17.49 -5.83 -5.32
C THR A 161 17.91 -6.19 -6.75
N ASP A 162 19.21 -6.14 -7.07
CA ASP A 162 19.74 -6.51 -8.38
C ASP A 162 19.44 -7.98 -8.71
N ASP A 163 19.59 -8.89 -7.73
CA ASP A 163 19.24 -10.30 -7.88
C ASP A 163 17.75 -10.51 -8.17
N LEU A 164 16.87 -9.81 -7.44
CA LEU A 164 15.41 -9.87 -7.64
C LEU A 164 14.99 -9.35 -9.02
N LEU A 165 15.49 -8.17 -9.41
CA LEU A 165 15.19 -7.54 -10.69
C LEU A 165 15.65 -8.42 -11.86
N SER A 166 16.85 -9.00 -11.77
CA SER A 166 17.37 -9.91 -12.81
C SER A 166 16.51 -11.17 -12.99
N ALA A 167 15.81 -11.60 -11.94
CA ALA A 167 14.89 -12.74 -11.97
C ALA A 167 13.43 -12.36 -12.31
N GLY A 168 13.13 -11.07 -12.49
CA GLY A 168 11.78 -10.58 -12.79
C GLY A 168 10.80 -10.77 -11.62
N ILE A 169 11.32 -10.77 -10.40
CA ILE A 169 10.54 -10.95 -9.16
C ILE A 169 10.84 -9.80 -8.18
N GLY A 170 9.97 -9.58 -7.21
CA GLY A 170 10.14 -8.52 -6.21
C GLY A 170 9.27 -8.71 -4.98
N TYR A 171 9.75 -8.28 -3.82
CA TYR A 171 8.89 -8.15 -2.63
C TYR A 171 7.97 -6.94 -2.81
N GLN A 172 6.95 -6.83 -1.95
CA GLN A 172 5.89 -5.85 -2.12
C GLN A 172 6.43 -4.41 -2.24
N GLY A 173 7.30 -3.98 -1.34
CA GLY A 173 7.94 -2.66 -1.38
C GLY A 173 8.66 -2.37 -2.71
N LEU A 174 9.49 -3.30 -3.20
CA LEU A 174 10.19 -3.15 -4.47
C LEU A 174 9.23 -3.07 -5.66
N ILE A 175 8.15 -3.85 -5.64
CA ILE A 175 7.07 -3.77 -6.64
C ILE A 175 6.44 -2.36 -6.64
N TYR A 176 6.13 -1.81 -5.48
CA TYR A 176 5.60 -0.45 -5.37
C TYR A 176 6.59 0.61 -5.87
N LYS A 177 7.87 0.49 -5.51
CA LYS A 177 8.93 1.41 -5.97
C LYS A 177 9.06 1.38 -7.50
N LEU A 178 9.14 0.20 -8.11
CA LEU A 178 9.24 0.07 -9.56
C LEU A 178 7.95 0.49 -10.28
N ALA A 179 6.77 0.25 -9.69
CA ALA A 179 5.51 0.73 -10.23
C ALA A 179 5.45 2.26 -10.32
N VAL A 180 6.04 2.97 -9.34
CA VAL A 180 6.18 4.43 -9.37
C VAL A 180 7.11 4.87 -10.50
N GLU A 181 8.23 4.17 -10.71
CA GLU A 181 9.17 4.46 -11.80
C GLU A 181 8.53 4.27 -13.19
N HIS A 182 7.61 3.32 -13.32
CA HIS A 182 6.94 2.98 -14.59
C HIS A 182 5.60 3.70 -14.83
N VAL A 183 5.07 4.46 -13.86
CA VAL A 183 3.71 5.02 -13.96
C VAL A 183 3.55 5.99 -15.13
N GLU A 184 4.58 6.79 -15.44
CA GLU A 184 4.54 7.74 -16.56
C GLU A 184 4.47 7.00 -17.91
N THR A 185 5.30 5.97 -18.09
CA THR A 185 5.24 5.11 -19.28
C THR A 185 3.90 4.39 -19.39
N TYR A 186 3.32 3.95 -18.27
CA TYR A 186 1.99 3.37 -18.26
C TYR A 186 0.92 4.35 -18.74
N ILE A 187 0.96 5.60 -18.27
CA ILE A 187 0.06 6.69 -18.68
C ILE A 187 0.16 6.92 -20.20
N GLU A 188 1.37 6.99 -20.75
CA GLU A 188 1.61 7.17 -22.19
C GLU A 188 1.02 6.03 -23.03
N LEU A 189 1.08 4.80 -22.55
CA LEU A 189 0.60 3.61 -23.27
C LEU A 189 -0.91 3.35 -23.11
N ASN A 190 -1.57 3.98 -22.13
CA ASN A 190 -2.97 3.67 -21.75
C ASN A 190 -3.85 4.94 -21.72
N GLN A 191 -3.71 5.81 -22.72
CA GLN A 191 -4.39 7.13 -22.77
C GLN A 191 -5.92 7.08 -22.78
N GLU A 192 -6.53 5.94 -23.11
CA GLU A 192 -7.98 5.77 -23.17
C GLU A 192 -8.56 5.07 -21.93
N GLN A 193 -7.71 4.47 -21.08
CA GLN A 193 -8.16 3.71 -19.92
C GLN A 193 -8.48 4.63 -18.74
N GLN A 194 -9.75 4.73 -18.39
CA GLN A 194 -10.19 5.44 -17.18
C GLN A 194 -10.09 4.54 -15.94
N HIS A 195 -9.54 5.08 -14.86
CA HIS A 195 -9.30 4.38 -13.60
C HIS A 195 -10.20 4.93 -12.49
N ILE A 196 -10.86 4.05 -11.75
CA ILE A 196 -11.71 4.42 -10.62
C ILE A 196 -11.06 3.92 -9.33
N PHE A 197 -10.49 4.84 -8.55
CA PHE A 197 -9.96 4.54 -7.22
C PHE A 197 -11.07 4.70 -6.17
N LEU A 198 -11.37 3.62 -5.45
CA LEU A 198 -12.49 3.60 -4.50
C LEU A 198 -12.15 2.90 -3.18
N GLY A 199 -12.48 3.57 -2.07
CA GLY A 199 -12.47 2.97 -0.74
C GLY A 199 -11.11 3.00 -0.05
N PHE A 200 -10.21 3.88 -0.49
CA PHE A 200 -8.92 4.09 0.14
C PHE A 200 -9.03 5.07 1.31
N ASN A 201 -8.21 4.85 2.35
CA ASN A 201 -8.11 5.75 3.51
C ASN A 201 -6.65 6.05 3.85
N ALA A 202 -5.85 5.03 4.19
CA ALA A 202 -4.45 5.19 4.56
C ALA A 202 -3.53 4.67 3.45
N LEU A 203 -3.27 5.51 2.44
CA LEU A 203 -2.36 5.21 1.34
C LEU A 203 -0.91 5.26 1.81
N ASN A 204 -0.09 4.32 1.33
CA ASN A 204 1.35 4.47 1.39
C ASN A 204 1.83 5.54 0.37
N LYS A 205 3.10 5.94 0.43
CA LYS A 205 3.61 7.02 -0.43
C LYS A 205 3.64 6.63 -1.92
N ALA A 206 3.96 5.38 -2.23
CA ALA A 206 3.94 4.90 -3.62
C ALA A 206 2.51 4.89 -4.20
N GLU A 207 1.52 4.41 -3.44
CA GLU A 207 0.10 4.47 -3.83
C GLU A 207 -0.35 5.92 -4.05
N SER A 208 -0.02 6.80 -3.11
CA SER A 208 -0.33 8.22 -3.22
C SER A 208 0.28 8.86 -4.47
N TYR A 209 1.50 8.47 -4.86
CA TYR A 209 2.16 8.96 -6.06
C TYR A 209 1.45 8.47 -7.32
N ILE A 210 1.23 7.15 -7.42
CA ILE A 210 0.60 6.52 -8.60
C ILE A 210 -0.80 7.09 -8.84
N ILE A 211 -1.62 7.19 -7.80
CA ILE A 211 -2.96 7.76 -7.89
C ILE A 211 -2.89 9.22 -8.35
N GLN A 212 -1.99 10.02 -7.77
CA GLN A 212 -1.85 11.43 -8.13
C GLN A 212 -1.40 11.62 -9.58
N ALA A 213 -0.47 10.81 -10.08
CA ALA A 213 0.00 10.85 -11.47
C ALA A 213 -1.16 10.58 -12.44
N LEU A 214 -1.96 9.53 -12.19
CA LEU A 214 -3.13 9.20 -13.02
C LEU A 214 -4.22 10.27 -12.97
N LEU A 215 -4.46 10.88 -11.79
CA LEU A 215 -5.39 12.00 -11.64
C LEU A 215 -4.93 13.22 -12.45
N GLN A 216 -3.64 13.56 -12.39
CA GLN A 216 -3.06 14.68 -13.14
C GLN A 216 -3.10 14.47 -14.66
N ALA A 217 -3.00 13.22 -15.11
CA ALA A 217 -3.15 12.84 -16.51
C ALA A 217 -4.61 12.83 -17.00
N ASN A 218 -5.59 13.13 -16.14
CA ASN A 218 -7.03 12.98 -16.41
C ASN A 218 -7.42 11.54 -16.82
N LEU A 219 -6.70 10.55 -16.29
CA LEU A 219 -6.96 9.12 -16.52
C LEU A 219 -7.58 8.44 -15.30
N ALA A 220 -7.93 9.20 -14.26
CA ALA A 220 -8.50 8.66 -13.04
C ALA A 220 -9.56 9.55 -12.39
N GLU A 221 -10.44 8.91 -11.64
CA GLU A 221 -11.34 9.50 -10.66
C GLU A 221 -11.09 8.82 -9.30
N ILE A 222 -11.16 9.59 -8.20
CA ILE A 222 -11.01 9.05 -6.84
C ILE A 222 -12.23 9.37 -5.98
N TYR A 223 -12.73 8.34 -5.30
CA TYR A 223 -13.91 8.38 -4.45
C TYR A 223 -13.51 8.16 -3.00
N TRP A 224 -13.76 9.17 -2.16
CA TRP A 224 -13.45 9.15 -0.73
C TRP A 224 -14.70 8.77 0.09
N ASP A 225 -14.56 7.83 1.02
CA ASP A 225 -15.60 7.53 2.00
C ASP A 225 -15.33 8.34 3.28
N ILE A 226 -15.72 9.61 3.26
CA ILE A 226 -15.49 10.53 4.38
C ILE A 226 -16.72 11.38 4.69
N ASP A 227 -16.95 11.63 5.97
CA ASP A 227 -18.03 12.49 6.45
C ASP A 227 -17.49 13.85 6.89
N LYS A 228 -18.31 14.88 6.68
CA LYS A 228 -18.04 16.28 7.03
C LYS A 228 -17.59 16.42 8.49
N CYS A 229 -18.26 15.71 9.41
CA CYS A 229 -17.93 15.79 10.84
C CYS A 229 -16.51 15.30 11.17
N PHE A 230 -15.91 14.43 10.36
CA PHE A 230 -14.57 13.90 10.59
C PHE A 230 -13.49 14.70 9.88
N ILE A 231 -13.77 15.18 8.66
CA ILE A 231 -12.78 15.95 7.89
C ILE A 231 -12.64 17.39 8.37
N GLU A 232 -13.68 17.96 8.97
CA GLU A 232 -13.66 19.33 9.52
C GLU A 232 -13.10 19.40 10.94
N ASP A 233 -13.11 18.30 11.69
CA ASP A 233 -12.48 18.22 13.01
C ASP A 233 -10.97 17.96 12.85
N PRO A 234 -10.08 18.91 13.19
CA PRO A 234 -8.64 18.75 13.02
C PRO A 234 -8.03 17.66 13.91
N LEU A 235 -8.69 17.30 15.02
CA LEU A 235 -8.21 16.32 16.00
C LEU A 235 -8.79 14.92 15.77
N HIS A 236 -9.80 14.77 14.90
CA HIS A 236 -10.41 13.47 14.69
C HIS A 236 -9.58 12.60 13.74
N ASP A 237 -9.17 11.41 14.20
CA ASP A 237 -8.29 10.48 13.47
C ASP A 237 -8.90 9.97 12.17
N ALA A 238 -10.22 9.75 12.13
CA ALA A 238 -10.90 9.26 10.93
C ALA A 238 -10.76 10.18 9.71
N GLY A 239 -10.46 11.47 9.91
CA GLY A 239 -10.16 12.40 8.82
C GLY A 239 -8.66 12.64 8.59
N LEU A 240 -7.76 12.07 9.39
CA LEU A 240 -6.34 12.42 9.40
C LEU A 240 -5.68 12.30 8.02
N PHE A 241 -5.70 11.10 7.43
CA PHE A 241 -5.06 10.85 6.14
C PHE A 241 -5.72 11.64 5.00
N ILE A 242 -7.06 11.67 4.99
CA ILE A 242 -7.83 12.36 3.96
C ILE A 242 -7.60 13.87 4.01
N ARG A 243 -7.49 14.49 5.20
CA ARG A 243 -7.06 15.89 5.36
C ARG A 243 -5.67 16.11 4.80
N THR A 244 -4.73 15.20 5.03
CA THR A 244 -3.38 15.28 4.46
C THR A 244 -3.42 15.29 2.93
N TYR A 245 -4.19 14.40 2.30
CA TYR A 245 -4.30 14.37 0.84
C TYR A 245 -4.96 15.63 0.30
N LYS A 246 -6.09 16.05 0.88
CA LYS A 246 -6.78 17.28 0.51
C LYS A 246 -5.85 18.51 0.50
N ASN A 247 -4.98 18.62 1.50
CA ASN A 247 -4.11 19.79 1.66
C ASN A 247 -2.80 19.71 0.88
N ASN A 248 -2.24 18.51 0.70
CA ASN A 248 -0.88 18.35 0.20
C ASN A 248 -0.82 17.83 -1.25
N TRP A 249 -1.87 17.19 -1.76
CA TRP A 249 -1.86 16.73 -3.15
C TRP A 249 -1.96 17.92 -4.09
N SER A 250 -1.01 18.00 -5.02
CA SER A 250 -0.96 19.05 -6.03
C SER A 250 -2.24 19.09 -6.89
N PHE A 251 -2.84 17.92 -7.14
CA PHE A 251 -4.09 17.78 -7.88
C PHE A 251 -5.24 18.62 -7.29
N PHE A 252 -5.40 18.66 -5.96
CA PHE A 252 -6.48 19.40 -5.29
C PHE A 252 -6.19 20.91 -5.14
N LYS A 253 -5.07 21.42 -5.66
CA LYS A 253 -4.83 22.87 -5.76
C LYS A 253 -5.68 23.52 -6.84
N SER A 254 -5.98 22.78 -7.91
CA SER A 254 -6.76 23.24 -9.06
C SER A 254 -8.08 22.49 -9.27
N ASN A 255 -8.29 21.38 -8.55
CA ASN A 255 -9.49 20.55 -8.66
C ASN A 255 -10.24 20.50 -7.33
N ALA A 256 -11.56 20.31 -7.40
CA ALA A 256 -12.39 20.20 -6.21
C ALA A 256 -12.07 18.92 -5.41
N PHE A 257 -12.24 19.01 -4.10
CA PHE A 257 -12.20 17.84 -3.22
C PHE A 257 -13.64 17.37 -2.98
N ASP A 258 -14.11 16.51 -3.87
CA ASP A 258 -15.48 15.98 -3.84
C ASP A 258 -15.60 14.78 -2.87
N TRP A 259 -16.81 14.21 -2.78
CA TRP A 259 -17.10 13.02 -1.96
C TRP A 259 -17.01 13.21 -0.44
N ILE A 260 -17.35 14.40 0.04
CA ILE A 260 -17.59 14.65 1.47
C ILE A 260 -19.08 14.49 1.76
N THR A 261 -19.44 13.47 2.54
CA THR A 261 -20.84 13.17 2.89
C THR A 261 -21.25 13.78 4.24
N SER A 262 -22.54 13.67 4.59
CA SER A 262 -23.07 14.06 5.91
C SER A 262 -23.97 12.97 6.50
N HIS A 263 -23.79 11.72 6.04
CA HIS A 263 -24.55 10.55 6.44
C HIS A 263 -24.42 10.25 7.94
N TYR A 264 -23.28 10.57 8.54
CA TYR A 264 -23.03 10.34 9.96
C TYR A 264 -23.90 11.21 10.87
N THR A 265 -24.18 12.46 10.50
CA THR A 265 -24.98 13.38 11.32
C THR A 265 -26.48 13.23 11.10
N GLN A 266 -26.90 12.49 10.07
CA GLN A 266 -28.30 12.18 9.84
C GLN A 266 -28.91 11.36 10.97
N LYS A 267 -30.19 11.61 11.27
CA LYS A 267 -30.95 10.92 12.31
C LYS A 267 -31.03 9.43 12.00
N LYS A 268 -30.54 8.60 12.92
CA LYS A 268 -30.59 7.13 12.83
C LYS A 268 -31.71 6.59 13.72
N SER A 269 -32.39 5.53 13.25
CA SER A 269 -33.27 4.73 14.10
C SER A 269 -32.41 3.68 14.80
N ILE A 270 -32.08 3.91 16.08
CA ILE A 270 -31.28 3.00 16.88
C ILE A 270 -32.21 2.29 17.85
N GLN A 271 -32.32 0.97 17.72
CA GLN A 271 -33.05 0.13 18.67
C GLN A 271 -32.06 -0.62 19.55
N VAL A 272 -32.19 -0.47 20.87
CA VAL A 272 -31.39 -1.21 21.85
C VAL A 272 -32.25 -2.34 22.40
N ILE A 273 -31.78 -3.57 22.25
CA ILE A 273 -32.54 -4.77 22.62
C ILE A 273 -31.74 -5.53 23.67
N GLY A 274 -32.29 -5.60 24.89
CA GLY A 274 -31.68 -6.34 25.98
C GLY A 274 -31.90 -7.84 25.79
N VAL A 275 -30.82 -8.59 25.51
CA VAL A 275 -30.87 -10.04 25.35
C VAL A 275 -29.96 -10.73 26.36
N PRO A 276 -30.48 -11.55 27.29
CA PRO A 276 -29.67 -12.22 28.30
C PRO A 276 -28.89 -13.39 27.69
N LYS A 277 -27.61 -13.52 28.11
CA LYS A 277 -26.67 -14.60 27.75
C LYS A 277 -26.31 -14.65 26.25
N HIS A 278 -25.12 -15.19 25.95
CA HIS A 278 -24.65 -15.31 24.56
C HIS A 278 -25.56 -16.17 23.66
N VAL A 279 -26.17 -17.23 24.22
CA VAL A 279 -27.12 -18.07 23.48
C VAL A 279 -28.37 -17.29 23.07
N GLY A 280 -28.85 -16.38 23.93
CA GLY A 280 -29.97 -15.50 23.59
C GLY A 280 -29.59 -14.55 22.46
N GLN A 281 -28.40 -13.95 22.52
CA GLN A 281 -27.89 -13.05 21.48
C GLN A 281 -27.78 -13.78 20.13
N ALA A 282 -27.24 -15.00 20.10
CA ALA A 282 -27.14 -15.81 18.89
C ALA A 282 -28.52 -16.14 18.30
N LYS A 283 -29.49 -16.54 19.14
CA LYS A 283 -30.87 -16.79 18.69
C LYS A 283 -31.51 -15.52 18.11
N TYR A 284 -31.32 -14.39 18.78
CA TYR A 284 -31.89 -13.13 18.35
C TYR A 284 -31.32 -12.67 17.00
N ILE A 285 -30.00 -12.76 16.82
CA ILE A 285 -29.34 -12.44 15.54
C ILE A 285 -29.88 -13.32 14.41
N GLY A 286 -30.16 -14.61 14.65
CA GLY A 286 -30.73 -15.49 13.64
C GLY A 286 -32.19 -15.18 13.24
N HIS A 287 -32.89 -14.30 13.96
CA HIS A 287 -34.23 -13.82 13.60
C HIS A 287 -34.23 -12.44 12.92
N LEU A 288 -33.08 -11.78 12.83
CA LEU A 288 -32.88 -10.53 12.08
C LEU A 288 -32.62 -10.84 10.61
#